data_AF-A0A7S1S4H5-F1
#
_entry.id   AF-A0A7S1S4H5-F1
#
_cell.length_a   1.000
_cell.length_b   1.000
_cell.length_c   1.000
_cell.angle_alpha   90.00
_cell.angle_beta   90.00
_cell.angle_gamma   90.00
#
_symmetry.space_group_name_H-M   'P 1'
#
loop_
_entity.id
_entity.type
_entity.pdbx_description
1 polymer ?
#
loop_
_entity_poly.entity_id
_entity_poly.type
_entity_poly.pdbx_seq_one_letter_code
_entity_poly.pdbx_strand_id
1 'polypeptide(L)'
;TQGWAVVPVERGGPVFDSLKAALATDGSQLGRGRDVTELGLRYDKLVLTRAWRVENPNLWKRYSVERDNLKQDIQQRKLAIPQLEVRQALRSALASLPDEPLQEVNEARLLHGTKPETVLTLLQNGLNERFSHGLFGFGTYLAEDAGKTDQYVSRDAGHAARDRSGVFSMFGLGAPGPSQAELEDLHKRLYRSGDTHPGDVYYVFVCRAILGIV
;
A
#
# COMPACT_ATOMS: atom_id res chain seq x y z
N THR A 1 -18.14 -9.32 -14.73
CA THR A 1 -17.01 -9.64 -13.83
C THR A 1 -16.38 -8.33 -13.40
N GLN A 2 -15.90 -8.20 -12.16
CA GLN A 2 -15.45 -6.91 -11.60
C GLN A 2 -14.05 -6.47 -12.07
N GLY A 3 -13.42 -7.21 -13.00
CA GLY A 3 -12.16 -6.85 -13.65
C GLY A 3 -10.89 -7.07 -12.82
N TRP A 4 -11.03 -7.37 -11.53
CA TRP A 4 -9.93 -7.65 -10.61
C TRP A 4 -10.30 -8.74 -9.59
N ALA A 5 -9.28 -9.30 -8.95
CA ALA A 5 -9.39 -10.26 -7.85
C ALA A 5 -8.31 -9.98 -6.80
N VAL A 6 -8.59 -10.40 -5.56
CA VAL A 6 -7.61 -10.49 -4.49
C VAL A 6 -7.42 -11.96 -4.11
N VAL A 7 -6.18 -12.40 -4.13
CA VAL A 7 -5.79 -13.77 -3.77
C VAL A 7 -5.10 -13.71 -2.41
N PRO A 8 -5.66 -14.32 -1.35
CA PRO A 8 -5.02 -14.34 -0.04
C PRO A 8 -3.60 -14.91 -0.12
N VAL A 9 -2.66 -14.23 0.53
CA VAL A 9 -1.30 -14.74 0.70
C VAL A 9 -1.28 -15.68 1.90
N GLU A 10 -0.68 -16.86 1.74
CA GLU A 10 -0.53 -17.85 2.81
C GLU A 10 0.25 -17.29 4.00
N ARG A 11 -0.36 -17.33 5.19
CA ARG A 11 0.25 -16.82 6.42
C ARG A 11 1.45 -17.68 6.84
N GLY A 12 2.57 -17.04 7.11
CA GLY A 12 3.83 -17.74 7.43
C GLY A 12 4.53 -18.38 6.23
N GLY A 13 4.01 -18.16 5.01
CA GLY A 13 4.70 -18.53 3.78
C GLY A 13 5.76 -17.48 3.38
N PRO A 14 6.66 -17.80 2.42
CA PRO A 14 7.77 -16.92 2.04
C PRO A 14 7.34 -15.52 1.59
N VAL A 15 6.24 -15.43 0.84
CA VAL A 15 5.68 -14.13 0.40
C VAL A 15 5.17 -13.33 1.59
N PHE A 16 4.49 -13.96 2.55
CA PHE A 16 4.00 -13.29 3.75
C PHE A 16 5.14 -12.77 4.61
N ASP A 17 6.20 -13.57 4.78
CA ASP A 17 7.37 -13.16 5.56
C ASP A 17 8.15 -12.03 4.89
N SER A 18 8.23 -12.04 3.54
CA SER A 18 8.80 -10.94 2.76
C SER A 18 8.02 -9.63 2.98
N LEU A 19 6.68 -9.69 2.91
CA LEU A 19 5.81 -8.54 3.15
C LEU A 19 5.90 -8.06 4.61
N LYS A 20 6.02 -8.99 5.57
CA LYS A 20 6.21 -8.66 6.99
C LYS A 20 7.55 -7.93 7.21
N ALA A 21 8.62 -8.41 6.59
CA ALA A 21 9.93 -7.78 6.66
C ALA A 21 9.94 -6.37 6.04
N ALA A 22 9.12 -6.14 5.00
CA ALA A 22 8.99 -4.83 4.36
C ALA A 22 8.36 -3.76 5.26
N LEU A 23 7.71 -4.15 6.37
CA LEU A 23 7.16 -3.24 7.38
C LEU A 23 8.19 -2.79 8.43
N ALA A 24 9.44 -3.25 8.35
CA ALA A 24 10.49 -2.82 9.27
C ALA A 24 10.80 -1.32 9.10
N THR A 25 10.74 -0.58 10.20
CA THR A 25 10.98 0.87 10.24
C THR A 25 11.46 1.29 11.63
N ASP A 26 11.84 2.56 11.79
CA ASP A 26 12.16 3.15 13.10
C ASP A 26 10.86 3.40 13.88
N GLY A 27 10.61 2.56 14.89
CA GLY A 27 9.44 2.66 15.76
C GLY A 27 9.28 4.00 16.46
N SER A 28 10.38 4.76 16.64
CA SER A 28 10.33 6.08 17.26
C SER A 28 9.65 7.15 16.37
N GLN A 29 9.46 6.86 15.09
CA GLN A 29 8.83 7.77 14.12
C GLN A 29 7.36 7.44 13.83
N LEU A 30 6.86 6.30 14.34
CA LEU A 30 5.48 5.87 14.12
C LEU A 30 4.46 6.77 14.82
N GLY A 31 3.34 7.04 14.14
CA GLY A 31 2.32 7.97 14.63
C GLY A 31 2.81 9.42 14.76
N ARG A 32 3.94 9.77 14.13
CA ARG A 32 4.49 11.14 14.12
C ARG A 32 4.64 11.65 12.69
N GLY A 33 4.44 12.95 12.50
CA GLY A 33 4.63 13.61 11.22
C GLY A 33 3.54 14.63 10.91
N ARG A 34 3.75 15.42 9.86
CA ARG A 34 2.79 16.44 9.41
C ARG A 34 1.48 15.83 8.93
N ASP A 35 1.56 14.67 8.29
CA ASP A 35 0.44 14.08 7.55
C ASP A 35 -0.38 13.10 8.40
N VAL A 36 0.08 12.79 9.63
CA VAL A 36 -0.61 11.89 10.56
C VAL A 36 -1.96 12.49 10.97
N THR A 37 -3.03 11.74 10.73
CA THR A 37 -4.39 12.10 11.11
C THR A 37 -4.80 11.48 12.46
N GLU A 38 -4.18 10.38 12.86
CA GLU A 38 -4.52 9.64 14.09
C GLU A 38 -3.68 10.07 15.28
N LEU A 39 -4.07 11.19 15.88
CA LEU A 39 -3.35 11.76 17.02
C LEU A 39 -3.58 10.92 18.29
N GLY A 40 -2.50 10.74 19.07
CA GLY A 40 -2.56 10.18 20.42
C GLY A 40 -2.40 8.66 20.53
N LEU A 41 -2.37 7.94 19.41
CA LEU A 41 -1.98 6.52 19.40
C LEU A 41 -0.48 6.40 19.66
N ARG A 42 -0.11 5.44 20.52
CA ARG A 42 1.30 5.13 20.84
C ARG A 42 1.58 3.68 20.47
N TYR A 43 2.49 3.50 19.51
CA TYR A 43 2.98 2.22 19.06
C TYR A 43 4.39 2.40 18.50
N ASP A 44 5.17 1.33 18.51
CA ASP A 44 6.58 1.31 18.11
C ASP A 44 6.87 0.22 17.06
N LYS A 45 5.83 -0.46 16.59
CA LYS A 45 5.94 -1.49 15.55
C LYS A 45 4.68 -1.57 14.68
N LEU A 46 4.89 -1.98 13.44
CA LEU A 46 3.84 -2.39 12.52
C LEU A 46 3.80 -3.92 12.47
N VAL A 47 2.59 -4.50 12.46
CA VAL A 47 2.39 -5.96 12.47
C VAL A 47 1.53 -6.37 11.30
N LEU A 48 2.08 -7.20 10.40
CA LEU A 48 1.33 -7.76 9.28
C LEU A 48 0.31 -8.79 9.80
N THR A 49 -0.98 -8.53 9.59
CA THR A 49 -2.08 -9.40 10.03
C THR A 49 -2.65 -10.24 8.87
N ARG A 50 -2.77 -9.63 7.69
CA ARG A 50 -3.27 -10.23 6.44
C ARG A 50 -2.56 -9.60 5.25
N ALA A 51 -2.47 -10.35 4.15
CA ALA A 51 -1.93 -9.89 2.89
C ALA A 51 -2.68 -10.55 1.74
N TRP A 52 -2.78 -9.83 0.62
CA TRP A 52 -3.41 -10.32 -0.60
C TRP A 52 -2.57 -9.91 -1.80
N ARG A 53 -2.46 -10.81 -2.78
CA ARG A 53 -1.97 -10.49 -4.11
C ARG A 53 -3.12 -9.91 -4.92
N VAL A 54 -2.92 -8.70 -5.44
CA VAL A 54 -3.88 -8.02 -6.30
C VAL A 54 -3.69 -8.49 -7.73
N GLU A 55 -4.77 -8.97 -8.35
CA GLU A 55 -4.81 -9.36 -9.76
C GLU A 55 -5.78 -8.47 -10.51
N ASN A 56 -5.29 -7.67 -11.45
CA ASN A 56 -6.13 -6.90 -12.37
C ASN A 56 -5.49 -6.96 -13.76
N PRO A 57 -5.94 -7.89 -14.63
CA PRO A 57 -5.29 -8.13 -15.93
C PRO A 57 -5.23 -6.89 -16.83
N ASN A 58 -6.24 -6.01 -16.75
CA ASN A 58 -6.28 -4.78 -17.54
C ASN A 58 -5.23 -3.77 -17.07
N LEU A 59 -5.12 -3.55 -15.75
CA LEU A 59 -4.08 -2.69 -15.18
C LEU A 59 -2.68 -3.28 -15.40
N TRP A 60 -2.53 -4.60 -15.22
CA TRP A 60 -1.26 -5.28 -15.46
C TRP A 60 -0.81 -5.16 -16.92
N LYS A 61 -1.74 -5.31 -17.88
CA LYS A 61 -1.44 -5.11 -19.29
C LYS A 61 -0.99 -3.68 -19.58
N ARG A 62 -1.71 -2.67 -19.07
CA ARG A 62 -1.33 -1.26 -19.21
C ARG A 62 0.06 -0.99 -18.63
N TYR A 63 0.30 -1.44 -17.40
CA TYR A 63 1.59 -1.32 -16.74
C TYR A 63 2.73 -1.95 -17.56
N SER A 64 2.53 -3.18 -18.04
CA SER A 64 3.53 -3.92 -18.81
C SER A 64 3.85 -3.21 -20.13
N VAL A 65 2.83 -2.71 -20.83
CA VAL A 65 3.02 -1.95 -22.07
C VAL A 65 3.81 -0.66 -21.82
N GLU A 66 3.48 0.12 -20.80
CA GLU A 66 4.22 1.36 -20.50
C GLU A 66 5.66 1.10 -20.06
N ARG A 67 5.89 0.02 -19.30
CA ARG A 67 7.23 -0.44 -18.93
C ARG A 67 8.05 -0.80 -20.17
N ASP A 68 7.46 -1.53 -21.11
CA ASP A 68 8.16 -1.97 -22.32
C ASP A 68 8.40 -0.79 -23.28
N ASN A 69 7.45 0.16 -23.38
CA ASN A 69 7.62 1.43 -24.11
C ASN A 69 8.79 2.24 -23.55
N LEU A 70 8.86 2.40 -22.22
CA LEU A 70 9.96 3.12 -21.57
C LEU A 70 11.31 2.44 -21.81
N LYS A 71 11.36 1.10 -21.74
CA LYS A 71 12.56 0.32 -22.07
C LYS A 71 13.02 0.59 -23.50
N GLN A 72 12.09 0.56 -24.46
CA GLN A 72 12.39 0.86 -25.86
C GLN A 72 12.88 2.29 -26.05
N ASP A 73 12.24 3.27 -25.40
CA ASP A 73 12.65 4.69 -25.48
C ASP A 73 14.06 4.92 -24.93
N ILE A 74 14.39 4.33 -23.79
CA ILE A 74 15.74 4.39 -23.19
C ILE A 74 16.77 3.81 -24.16
N GLN A 75 16.48 2.64 -24.75
CA GLN A 75 17.39 1.97 -25.70
C GLN A 75 17.57 2.77 -26.99
N GLN A 76 16.49 3.24 -27.60
CA GLN A 76 16.53 4.00 -28.86
C GLN A 76 17.27 5.32 -28.72
N ARG A 77 17.08 6.00 -27.58
CA ARG A 77 17.74 7.27 -27.26
C ARG A 77 19.13 7.08 -26.65
N LYS A 78 19.55 5.84 -26.39
CA LYS A 78 20.83 5.49 -25.75
C LYS A 78 21.04 6.23 -24.42
N LEU A 79 19.97 6.34 -23.63
CA LEU A 79 20.00 7.04 -22.35
C LEU A 79 20.70 6.17 -21.31
N ALA A 80 21.55 6.79 -20.49
CA ALA A 80 22.15 6.13 -19.34
C ALA A 80 21.09 6.03 -18.23
N ILE A 81 20.98 4.86 -17.62
CA ILE A 81 20.09 4.64 -16.49
C ILE A 81 20.88 4.94 -15.20
N PRO A 82 20.42 5.89 -14.38
CA PRO A 82 21.06 6.19 -13.12
C PRO A 82 20.87 5.03 -12.15
N GLN A 83 21.87 4.80 -11.30
CA GLN A 83 21.76 3.81 -10.24
C GLN A 83 20.81 4.34 -9.17
N LEU A 84 19.64 3.72 -9.05
CA LEU A 84 18.68 4.05 -8.02
C LEU A 84 19.09 3.44 -6.68
N GLU A 85 19.18 4.27 -5.64
CA GLU A 85 19.38 3.83 -4.27
C GLU A 85 18.03 3.73 -3.54
N VAL A 86 17.38 2.57 -3.63
CA VAL A 86 16.27 2.23 -2.72
C VAL A 86 16.86 1.69 -1.42
N ARG A 87 16.30 2.10 -0.28
CA ARG A 87 16.70 1.62 1.04
C ARG A 87 16.88 0.11 1.07
N GLN A 88 18.08 -0.31 1.45
CA GLN A 88 18.49 -1.71 1.41
C GLN A 88 17.55 -2.63 2.21
N ALA A 89 17.04 -2.17 3.35
CA ALA A 89 16.08 -2.92 4.16
C ALA A 89 14.82 -3.32 3.34
N LEU A 90 14.22 -2.38 2.61
CA LEU A 90 13.05 -2.67 1.78
C LEU A 90 13.41 -3.55 0.58
N ARG A 91 14.51 -3.22 -0.11
CA ARG A 91 14.98 -3.98 -1.28
C ARG A 91 15.22 -5.44 -0.92
N SER A 92 15.93 -5.70 0.19
CA SER A 92 16.21 -7.05 0.67
C SER A 92 14.94 -7.77 1.14
N ALA A 93 14.04 -7.08 1.85
CA ALA A 93 12.78 -7.67 2.30
C ALA A 93 11.89 -8.14 1.14
N LEU A 94 11.89 -7.40 0.03
CA LEU A 94 11.03 -7.69 -1.12
C LEU A 94 11.74 -8.49 -2.22
N ALA A 95 13.01 -8.87 -2.07
CA ALA A 95 13.78 -9.57 -3.11
C ALA A 95 13.21 -10.95 -3.47
N SER A 96 12.62 -11.64 -2.51
CA SER A 96 12.03 -12.99 -2.65
C SER A 96 10.62 -13.01 -3.23
N LEU A 97 10.01 -11.85 -3.50
CA LEU A 97 8.72 -11.80 -4.18
C LEU A 97 8.85 -12.22 -5.65
N PRO A 98 7.83 -12.91 -6.21
CA PRO A 98 7.88 -13.42 -7.58
C PRO A 98 8.07 -12.29 -8.60
N ASP A 99 8.73 -12.63 -9.71
CA ASP A 99 9.12 -11.75 -10.82
C ASP A 99 10.11 -10.66 -10.40
N GLU A 100 11.31 -10.65 -10.95
CA GLU A 100 12.31 -9.63 -10.63
C GLU A 100 11.94 -8.27 -11.28
N PRO A 101 12.15 -7.13 -10.59
CA PRO A 101 12.02 -5.82 -11.22
C PRO A 101 13.04 -5.63 -12.36
N LEU A 102 12.60 -5.06 -13.48
CA LEU A 102 13.47 -4.75 -14.63
C LEU A 102 14.39 -3.56 -14.32
N GLN A 103 15.69 -3.83 -14.26
CA GLN A 103 16.71 -2.81 -14.01
C GLN A 103 16.82 -1.84 -15.20
N GLU A 104 16.50 -2.28 -16.42
CA GLU A 104 16.58 -1.47 -17.65
C GLU A 104 15.55 -0.35 -17.73
N VAL A 105 14.71 -0.17 -16.70
CA VAL A 105 13.77 0.95 -16.57
C VAL A 105 13.72 1.48 -15.13
N ASN A 106 14.72 1.14 -14.31
CA ASN A 106 14.69 1.40 -12.86
C ASN A 106 13.36 0.97 -12.23
N GLU A 107 12.90 -0.25 -12.54
CA GLU A 107 11.70 -0.77 -11.89
C GLU A 107 12.00 -1.06 -10.42
N ALA A 108 11.17 -0.56 -9.52
CA ALA A 108 11.30 -0.72 -8.08
C ALA A 108 10.01 -1.23 -7.46
N ARG A 109 10.13 -1.83 -6.27
CA ARG A 109 9.01 -2.13 -5.39
C ARG A 109 9.00 -1.11 -4.25
N LEU A 110 7.91 -0.35 -4.13
CA LEU A 110 7.75 0.71 -3.15
C LEU A 110 6.41 0.58 -2.42
N LEU A 111 6.27 1.27 -1.30
CA LEU A 111 5.10 1.21 -0.42
C LEU A 111 4.16 2.38 -0.70
N HIS A 112 2.86 2.13 -0.58
CA HIS A 112 1.83 3.16 -0.63
C HIS A 112 0.78 2.95 0.47
N GLY A 113 0.64 3.95 1.33
CA GLY A 113 -0.28 3.95 2.46
C GLY A 113 -1.53 4.69 2.04
N THR A 114 -2.68 4.14 2.39
CA THR A 114 -3.94 4.73 1.99
C THR A 114 -5.03 4.51 3.04
N LYS A 115 -6.13 5.21 2.85
CA LYS A 115 -7.30 5.11 3.73
C LYS A 115 -8.21 3.95 3.28
N PRO A 116 -8.94 3.31 4.20
CA PRO A 116 -9.83 2.19 3.88
C PRO A 116 -10.79 2.49 2.72
N GLU A 117 -11.40 3.69 2.71
CA GLU A 117 -12.34 4.13 1.67
C GLU A 117 -11.72 4.23 0.27
N THR A 118 -10.39 4.30 0.16
CA THR A 118 -9.67 4.42 -1.11
C THR A 118 -9.24 3.05 -1.67
N VAL A 119 -9.21 2.01 -0.84
CA VAL A 119 -8.68 0.68 -1.21
C VAL A 119 -9.43 0.09 -2.41
N LEU A 120 -10.77 0.10 -2.41
CA LEU A 120 -11.55 -0.45 -3.53
C LEU A 120 -11.32 0.30 -4.83
N THR A 121 -11.25 1.63 -4.75
CA THR A 121 -10.96 2.48 -5.91
C THR A 121 -9.59 2.14 -6.50
N LEU A 122 -8.58 1.92 -5.67
CA LEU A 122 -7.23 1.52 -6.13
C LEU A 122 -7.19 0.11 -6.71
N LEU A 123 -7.90 -0.86 -6.12
CA LEU A 123 -7.98 -2.22 -6.66
C LEU A 123 -8.62 -2.23 -8.06
N GLN A 124 -9.63 -1.38 -8.26
CA GLN A 124 -10.36 -1.30 -9.53
C GLN A 124 -9.62 -0.48 -10.59
N ASN A 125 -9.08 0.68 -10.21
CA ASN A 125 -8.61 1.70 -11.17
C ASN A 125 -7.09 1.88 -11.18
N GLY A 126 -6.38 1.31 -10.21
CA GLY A 126 -4.95 1.55 -9.99
C GLY A 126 -4.68 2.89 -9.31
N LEU A 127 -3.40 3.17 -9.10
CA LEU A 127 -2.93 4.47 -8.61
C LEU A 127 -3.18 5.55 -9.66
N ASN A 128 -3.57 6.74 -9.22
CA ASN A 128 -3.94 7.84 -10.11
C ASN A 128 -3.52 9.18 -9.48
N GLU A 129 -2.67 9.91 -10.20
CA GLU A 129 -2.05 11.18 -9.81
C GLU A 129 -3.05 12.32 -9.59
N ARG A 130 -4.25 12.23 -10.17
CA ARG A 130 -5.28 13.28 -10.09
C ARG A 130 -5.86 13.43 -8.69
N PHE A 131 -5.61 12.48 -7.80
CA PHE A 131 -6.16 12.44 -6.44
C PHE A 131 -5.13 12.75 -5.35
N SER A 132 -3.89 13.08 -5.72
CA SER A 132 -2.81 13.32 -4.75
C SER A 132 -2.03 14.58 -5.08
N HIS A 133 -1.86 15.42 -4.05
CA HIS A 133 -1.06 16.64 -4.09
C HIS A 133 -0.04 16.57 -2.96
N GLY A 134 1.21 16.92 -3.24
CA GLY A 134 2.28 16.89 -2.25
C GLY A 134 3.40 17.86 -2.61
N LEU A 135 4.56 17.67 -1.97
CA LEU A 135 5.70 18.58 -2.10
C LEU A 135 6.25 18.69 -3.53
N PHE A 136 6.04 17.67 -4.36
CA PHE A 136 6.49 17.62 -5.76
C PHE A 136 5.34 17.79 -6.75
N GLY A 137 4.20 18.35 -6.30
CA GLY A 137 3.03 18.61 -7.12
C GLY A 137 2.03 17.45 -7.17
N PHE A 138 1.25 17.40 -8.26
CA PHE A 138 0.26 16.36 -8.50
C PHE A 138 0.92 15.08 -9.02
N GLY A 139 0.83 14.00 -8.24
CA GLY A 139 1.62 12.80 -8.49
C GLY A 139 1.27 11.70 -7.51
N THR A 140 1.50 10.45 -7.88
CA THR A 140 1.40 9.33 -6.93
C THR A 140 2.66 9.27 -6.08
N TYR A 141 2.50 9.29 -4.76
CA TYR A 141 3.62 9.25 -3.81
C TYR A 141 3.78 7.83 -3.28
N LEU A 142 5.01 7.33 -3.40
CA LEU A 142 5.43 6.02 -2.91
C LEU A 142 6.59 6.21 -1.93
N ALA A 143 6.79 5.26 -1.02
CA ALA A 143 7.81 5.33 0.02
C ALA A 143 8.66 4.06 0.07
N GLU A 144 9.93 4.22 0.42
CA GLU A 144 10.83 3.09 0.69
C GLU A 144 10.83 2.66 2.17
N ASP A 145 10.07 3.36 3.01
CA ASP A 145 9.98 3.13 4.45
C ASP A 145 8.50 3.07 4.89
N ALA A 146 8.18 2.04 5.66
CA ALA A 146 6.82 1.81 6.14
C ALA A 146 6.38 2.87 7.17
N GLY A 147 7.29 3.46 7.94
CA GLY A 147 6.99 4.56 8.87
C GLY A 147 6.62 5.85 8.14
N LYS A 148 7.15 6.12 6.95
CA LYS A 148 6.63 7.21 6.11
C LYS A 148 5.23 6.91 5.58
N THR A 149 4.98 5.64 5.29
CA THR A 149 3.70 5.14 4.76
C THR A 149 2.59 5.22 5.83
N ASP A 150 2.94 4.94 7.08
CA ASP A 150 2.11 5.06 8.29
C ASP A 150 1.52 6.48 8.47
N GLN A 151 2.16 7.51 7.94
CA GLN A 151 1.64 8.88 8.02
C GLN A 151 0.43 9.14 7.12
N TYR A 152 0.10 8.23 6.20
CA TYR A 152 -0.97 8.42 5.19
C TYR A 152 -2.14 7.44 5.33
N VAL A 153 -2.12 6.58 6.35
CA VAL A 153 -3.19 5.60 6.61
C VAL A 153 -4.21 6.15 7.61
N SER A 154 -5.38 5.52 7.65
CA SER A 154 -6.36 5.69 8.70
C SER A 154 -6.91 4.34 9.13
N ARG A 155 -7.41 4.29 10.36
CA ARG A 155 -7.90 3.09 11.04
C ARG A 155 -9.17 2.58 10.40
N ASP A 156 -9.18 1.28 10.16
CA ASP A 156 -10.36 0.48 9.91
C ASP A 156 -10.64 -0.37 11.15
N ALA A 157 -11.69 -0.01 11.91
CA ALA A 157 -11.99 -0.62 13.20
C ALA A 157 -12.71 -1.99 13.11
N GLY A 158 -13.04 -2.46 11.91
CA GLY A 158 -13.78 -3.71 11.70
C GLY A 158 -15.19 -3.72 12.29
N HIS A 159 -15.91 -4.83 12.10
CA HIS A 159 -17.31 -4.97 12.55
C HIS A 159 -17.50 -5.04 14.08
N ALA A 160 -16.48 -5.46 14.84
CA ALA A 160 -16.58 -5.73 16.27
C ALA A 160 -16.56 -4.48 17.18
N ALA A 161 -16.27 -3.29 16.63
CA ALA A 161 -16.25 -2.04 17.40
C ALA A 161 -17.64 -1.57 17.91
N ARG A 162 -18.73 -2.30 17.61
CA ARG A 162 -20.09 -1.97 18.07
C ARG A 162 -20.46 -2.51 19.45
N ASP A 163 -19.64 -3.35 20.09
CA ASP A 163 -20.02 -3.92 21.40
C ASP A 163 -19.09 -3.48 22.53
N ARG A 164 -19.51 -2.42 23.25
CA ARG A 164 -19.47 -2.30 24.73
C ARG A 164 -19.76 -0.92 25.32
N SER A 165 -20.13 0.10 24.52
CA SER A 165 -20.61 1.34 25.15
C SER A 165 -21.59 2.18 24.34
N GLY A 166 -21.72 2.01 23.02
CA GLY A 166 -22.52 2.93 22.20
C GLY A 166 -22.03 4.39 22.26
N VAL A 167 -20.87 4.63 22.89
CA VAL A 167 -20.25 5.93 22.99
C VAL A 167 -19.35 6.07 21.77
N PHE A 168 -19.75 6.93 20.83
CA PHE A 168 -18.81 7.52 19.89
C PHE A 168 -17.61 8.01 20.71
N SER A 169 -16.41 7.48 20.45
CA SER A 169 -15.20 8.01 21.03
C SER A 169 -15.08 9.47 20.61
N MET A 170 -15.51 10.36 21.51
CA MET A 170 -15.38 11.81 21.41
C MET A 170 -13.93 12.27 21.67
N PHE A 171 -12.97 11.35 21.59
CA PHE A 171 -11.54 11.61 21.79
C PHE A 171 -10.72 11.66 20.49
N GLY A 172 -11.37 11.55 19.33
CA GLY A 172 -10.74 11.88 18.05
C GLY A 172 -11.23 13.24 17.56
N LEU A 173 -10.46 14.30 17.76
CA LEU A 173 -10.65 15.61 17.09
C LEU A 173 -10.31 15.55 15.57
N GLY A 174 -10.38 14.36 14.96
CA GLY A 174 -10.23 14.12 13.54
C GLY A 174 -11.59 13.86 12.90
N ALA A 175 -11.72 14.16 11.61
CA ALA A 175 -12.94 13.90 10.84
C ALA A 175 -13.45 12.46 11.08
N PRO A 176 -14.78 12.23 11.15
CA PRO A 176 -15.31 10.88 11.26
C PRO A 176 -14.77 10.05 10.08
N GLY A 177 -14.10 8.93 10.39
CA GLY A 177 -13.71 7.96 9.38
C GLY A 177 -14.94 7.40 8.65
N PRO A 178 -14.76 6.71 7.51
CA PRO A 178 -15.86 6.11 6.77
C PRO A 178 -16.70 5.22 7.69
N SER A 179 -18.01 5.31 7.53
CA SER A 179 -18.96 4.46 8.23
C SER A 179 -18.73 2.99 7.87
N GLN A 180 -19.07 2.08 8.78
CA GLN A 180 -19.01 0.63 8.50
C GLN A 180 -19.84 0.22 7.28
N ALA A 181 -20.92 0.96 6.95
CA ALA A 181 -21.71 0.72 5.75
C ALA A 181 -20.93 1.01 4.47
N GLU A 182 -20.04 2.01 4.49
CA GLU A 182 -19.17 2.37 3.36
C GLU A 182 -18.04 1.35 3.16
N LEU A 183 -17.59 0.68 4.21
CA LEU A 183 -16.54 -0.35 4.15
C LEU A 183 -17.07 -1.79 4.00
N GLU A 184 -18.38 -2.00 4.05
CA GLU A 184 -18.96 -3.35 3.99
C GLU A 184 -18.59 -4.09 2.70
N ASP A 185 -18.60 -3.39 1.56
CA ASP A 185 -18.19 -3.97 0.27
C ASP A 185 -16.69 -4.32 0.28
N LEU A 186 -15.85 -3.47 0.88
CA LEU A 186 -14.42 -3.74 1.04
C LEU A 186 -14.20 -5.02 1.84
N HIS A 187 -14.87 -5.12 2.99
CA HIS A 187 -14.71 -6.26 3.88
C HIS A 187 -15.17 -7.56 3.23
N LYS A 188 -16.32 -7.56 2.55
CA LYS A 188 -16.83 -8.73 1.81
C LYS A 188 -15.84 -9.23 0.74
N ARG A 189 -15.07 -8.33 0.15
CA ARG A 189 -14.10 -8.66 -0.91
C ARG A 189 -12.78 -9.18 -0.35
N LEU A 190 -12.27 -8.57 0.71
CA LEU A 190 -10.98 -8.96 1.32
C LEU A 190 -11.10 -10.18 2.22
N TYR A 191 -12.13 -10.21 3.07
CA TYR A 191 -12.36 -11.24 4.08
C TYR A 191 -13.49 -12.16 3.60
N ARG A 192 -13.12 -13.21 2.85
CA ARG A 192 -14.08 -14.21 2.34
C ARG A 192 -14.81 -14.89 3.50
N SER A 193 -15.98 -15.46 3.23
CA SER A 193 -16.81 -16.19 4.20
C SER A 193 -15.98 -17.14 5.07
N GLY A 194 -15.86 -16.83 6.36
CA GLY A 194 -15.13 -17.61 7.36
C GLY A 194 -13.89 -16.92 7.95
N ASP A 195 -13.34 -15.89 7.29
CA ASP A 195 -12.24 -15.09 7.84
C ASP A 195 -12.82 -13.80 8.44
N THR A 196 -12.54 -13.55 9.73
CA THR A 196 -13.06 -12.37 10.42
C THR A 196 -12.12 -11.18 10.26
N HIS A 197 -12.70 -9.97 10.15
CA HIS A 197 -11.94 -8.73 10.17
C HIS A 197 -11.05 -8.67 11.44
N PRO A 198 -9.74 -8.33 11.35
CA PRO A 198 -8.80 -8.52 12.47
C PRO A 198 -8.93 -7.53 13.64
N GLY A 199 -9.99 -6.74 13.71
CA GLY A 199 -10.05 -5.54 14.56
C GLY A 199 -9.43 -4.33 13.85
N ASP A 200 -8.62 -3.55 14.56
CA ASP A 200 -8.02 -2.33 14.03
C ASP A 200 -6.91 -2.63 13.01
N VAL A 201 -7.15 -2.32 11.73
CA VAL A 201 -6.17 -2.51 10.65
C VAL A 201 -5.95 -1.25 9.82
N TYR A 202 -4.84 -1.24 9.10
CA TYR A 202 -4.41 -0.19 8.20
C TYR A 202 -3.96 -0.82 6.88
N TYR A 203 -4.11 -0.10 5.78
CA TYR A 203 -3.86 -0.64 4.45
C TYR A 203 -2.59 -0.05 3.82
N VAL A 204 -1.69 -0.95 3.41
CA VAL A 204 -0.48 -0.63 2.67
C VAL A 204 -0.40 -1.50 1.42
N PHE A 205 -0.11 -0.87 0.29
CA PHE A 205 0.19 -1.54 -0.97
C PHE A 205 1.70 -1.66 -1.17
N VAL A 206 2.15 -2.80 -1.68
CA VAL A 206 3.46 -2.92 -2.33
C VAL A 206 3.24 -2.75 -3.83
N CYS A 207 3.76 -1.66 -4.38
CA CYS A 207 3.57 -1.26 -5.75
C CYS A 207 4.81 -1.54 -6.58
N ARG A 208 4.64 -2.07 -7.79
CA ARG A 208 5.68 -2.02 -8.84
C ARG A 208 5.62 -0.64 -9.51
N ALA A 209 6.76 0.03 -9.59
CA ALA A 209 6.89 1.36 -10.18
C ALA A 209 8.06 1.40 -11.16
N ILE A 210 7.84 1.93 -12.36
CA ILE A 210 8.91 2.28 -13.29
C ILE A 210 9.38 3.70 -13.00
N LEU A 211 10.68 3.87 -12.75
CA LEU A 211 11.24 5.18 -12.37
C LEU A 211 12.03 5.82 -13.51
N GLY A 212 12.43 5.05 -14.51
CA GLY A 212 13.12 5.56 -15.69
C GLY A 212 14.47 6.19 -15.35
N ILE A 213 14.75 7.35 -15.95
CA ILE A 213 16.06 8.01 -15.92
C ILE A 213 16.18 9.12 -14.86
N VAL A 214 15.43 9.02 -13.75
CA VAL A 214 15.37 10.02 -12.66
C VAL A 214 16.72 10.57 -12.22
#